data_AF-X1VWW3-F1
#
_entry.id   AF-X1VWW3-F1
#
_cell.length_a   1.000
_cell.length_b   1.000
_cell.length_c   1.000
_cell.angle_alpha   90.00
_cell.angle_beta   90.00
_cell.angle_gamma   90.00
#
_symmetry.space_group_name_H-M   'P 1'
#
loop_
_entity.id
_entity.type
_entity.pdbx_description
1 polymer ?
#
loop_
_entity_poly.entity_id
_entity_poly.type
_entity_poly.pdbx_seq_one_letter_code
_entity_poly.pdbx_strand_id
1 'polypeptide(L)'
;MLQGNLYVTQDGTNTLEIEAYENLFEIIETSVVNGILNIKTTRHIDTSFPKGFFKKPINIYVSMDKITDLAIAGSGKLIGQTEINSDVLRLTNSGSGKIDLDVKAGQLYTTLSGSGVINLKGTATGHDLKLSGSGRIKAYDLTTEKTTALIAGSGSVDVN
;
A
#
# COMPACT_ATOMS: atom_id res chain seq x y z
N MET A 1 -3.37 13.38 6.00
CA MET A 1 -3.19 11.91 5.82
C MET A 1 -4.52 11.33 5.40
N LEU A 2 -4.56 10.65 4.25
CA LEU A 2 -5.77 10.06 3.70
C LEU A 2 -6.19 8.82 4.51
N GLN A 3 -7.47 8.75 4.88
CA GLN A 3 -8.11 7.55 5.43
C GLN A 3 -9.00 6.95 4.35
N GLY A 4 -8.41 6.24 3.40
CA GLY A 4 -9.09 5.70 2.23
C GLY A 4 -8.54 4.34 1.82
N ASN A 5 -9.30 3.59 1.04
CA ASN A 5 -8.87 2.34 0.44
C ASN A 5 -8.40 2.61 -0.99
N LEU A 6 -7.23 2.11 -1.33
CA LEU A 6 -6.68 2.08 -2.68
C LEU A 6 -6.75 0.65 -3.20
N TYR A 7 -7.43 0.46 -4.32
CA TYR A 7 -7.54 -0.78 -5.06
C TYR A 7 -6.70 -0.64 -6.33
N VAL A 8 -5.73 -1.53 -6.51
CA VAL A 8 -4.78 -1.46 -7.62
C VAL A 8 -4.95 -2.67 -8.51
N THR A 9 -5.14 -2.43 -9.81
CA THR A 9 -5.25 -3.45 -10.86
C THR A 9 -4.09 -3.27 -11.85
N GLN A 10 -3.42 -4.37 -12.21
CA GLN A 10 -2.45 -4.38 -13.30
C GLN A 10 -3.06 -5.06 -14.52
N ASP A 11 -3.47 -4.28 -15.52
CA ASP A 11 -4.25 -4.80 -16.67
C ASP A 11 -3.94 -4.10 -18.02
N GLY A 12 -2.86 -3.32 -18.11
CA GLY A 12 -2.47 -2.62 -19.34
C GLY A 12 -3.25 -1.34 -19.61
N THR A 13 -4.20 -0.96 -18.75
CA THR A 13 -4.89 0.33 -18.81
C THR A 13 -4.32 1.33 -17.81
N ASN A 14 -4.64 2.61 -17.96
CA ASN A 14 -4.27 3.66 -17.02
C ASN A 14 -5.52 4.43 -16.63
N THR A 15 -6.15 4.06 -15.51
CA THR A 15 -7.38 4.69 -15.02
C THR A 15 -7.27 5.09 -13.56
N LEU A 16 -8.04 6.11 -13.20
CA LEU A 16 -8.22 6.56 -11.83
C LEU A 16 -9.70 6.84 -11.63
N GLU A 17 -10.31 6.11 -10.71
CA GLU A 17 -11.69 6.31 -10.27
C GLU A 17 -11.70 6.54 -8.77
N ILE A 18 -12.47 7.53 -8.32
CA ILE A 18 -12.56 7.91 -6.90
C ILE A 18 -14.03 7.93 -6.50
N GLU A 19 -14.39 7.05 -5.57
CA GLU A 19 -15.68 7.04 -4.91
C GLU A 19 -15.55 7.72 -3.54
N ALA A 20 -16.19 8.86 -3.40
CA ALA A 20 -16.24 9.61 -2.15
C ALA A 20 -17.57 10.34 -2.01
N TYR A 21 -17.85 10.84 -0.81
CA TYR A 21 -18.93 11.81 -0.63
C TYR A 21 -18.58 13.14 -1.29
N GLU A 22 -19.59 13.86 -1.76
CA GLU A 22 -19.45 15.14 -2.47
C GLU A 22 -18.53 16.12 -1.74
N ASN A 23 -18.75 16.31 -0.45
CA ASN A 23 -17.98 17.21 0.41
C ASN A 23 -16.51 16.79 0.62
N LEU A 24 -16.12 15.58 0.21
CA LEU A 24 -14.76 15.08 0.29
C LEU A 24 -13.98 15.29 -1.02
N PHE A 25 -14.65 15.49 -2.16
CA PHE A 25 -13.94 15.72 -3.43
C PHE A 25 -13.07 16.98 -3.39
N GLU A 26 -13.54 18.05 -2.73
CA GLU A 26 -12.79 19.31 -2.62
C GLU A 26 -11.45 19.19 -1.90
N ILE A 27 -11.26 18.14 -1.09
CA ILE A 27 -10.05 17.94 -0.30
C ILE A 27 -9.15 16.83 -0.83
N ILE A 28 -9.57 16.09 -1.86
CA ILE A 28 -8.77 15.04 -2.50
C ILE A 28 -7.98 15.68 -3.65
N GLU A 29 -6.66 15.61 -3.56
CA GLU A 29 -5.76 16.05 -4.64
C GLU A 29 -5.10 14.84 -5.29
N THR A 30 -5.13 14.82 -6.62
CA THR A 30 -4.41 13.86 -7.45
C THR A 30 -3.49 14.54 -8.43
N SER A 31 -2.25 14.08 -8.54
CA SER A 31 -1.30 14.60 -9.52
C SER A 31 -0.36 13.50 -10.01
N VAL A 32 0.07 13.60 -11.27
CA VAL A 32 1.11 12.74 -11.83
C VAL A 32 2.38 13.57 -11.98
N VAL A 33 3.44 13.18 -11.27
CA VAL A 33 4.74 13.85 -11.33
C VAL A 33 5.81 12.79 -11.54
N ASN A 34 6.59 12.92 -12.62
CA ASN A 34 7.65 11.96 -12.98
C ASN A 34 7.18 10.50 -13.02
N GLY A 35 5.97 10.26 -13.54
CA GLY A 35 5.39 8.91 -13.63
C GLY A 35 4.79 8.37 -12.32
N ILE A 36 4.82 9.15 -11.23
CA ILE A 36 4.23 8.77 -9.94
C ILE A 36 2.86 9.43 -9.80
N LEU A 37 1.82 8.61 -9.67
CA LEU A 37 0.49 9.06 -9.25
C LEU A 37 0.51 9.34 -7.74
N ASN A 38 0.36 10.61 -7.38
CA ASN A 38 0.26 11.07 -6.01
C ASN A 38 -1.22 11.31 -5.68
N ILE A 39 -1.70 10.70 -4.60
CA ILE A 39 -3.07 10.88 -4.11
C ILE A 39 -3.00 11.24 -2.63
N LYS A 40 -3.52 12.42 -2.28
CA LYS A 40 -3.43 12.95 -0.91
C LYS A 40 -4.65 13.77 -0.55
N THR A 41 -4.80 14.07 0.74
CA THR A 41 -5.77 15.06 1.22
C THR A 41 -5.08 16.39 1.52
N THR A 42 -5.69 17.51 1.13
CA THR A 42 -5.14 18.87 1.36
C THR A 42 -5.22 19.33 2.80
N ARG A 43 -6.14 18.74 3.57
CA ARG A 43 -6.34 19.03 4.99
C ARG A 43 -6.32 17.74 5.81
N HIS A 44 -5.99 17.89 7.09
CA HIS A 44 -6.22 16.83 8.06
C HIS A 44 -7.73 16.64 8.23
N ILE A 45 -8.22 15.44 7.92
CA ILE A 45 -9.57 15.05 8.28
C ILE A 45 -9.50 14.67 9.76
N ASP A 46 -9.92 15.59 10.64
CA ASP A 46 -10.01 15.28 12.06
C ASP A 46 -11.07 14.18 12.26
N THR A 47 -10.64 13.09 12.86
CA THR A 47 -11.46 11.91 13.15
C THR A 47 -11.76 11.77 14.63
N SER A 48 -11.33 12.75 15.44
CA SER A 48 -11.48 12.78 16.90
C SER A 48 -12.84 13.34 17.35
N PHE A 49 -13.66 13.86 16.44
CA PHE A 49 -14.99 14.38 16.74
C PHE A 49 -16.05 13.27 16.85
N PRO A 50 -17.02 13.41 17.78
CA PRO A 50 -17.86 12.30 18.21
C PRO A 50 -18.88 11.89 17.13
N LYS A 51 -18.94 10.57 16.91
CA LYS A 51 -20.07 9.74 16.44
C LYS A 51 -21.26 10.50 15.81
N GLY A 52 -21.40 10.37 14.49
CA GLY A 52 -22.71 10.42 13.84
C GLY A 52 -22.73 11.17 12.52
N PHE A 53 -22.22 10.56 11.45
CA PHE A 53 -22.60 10.76 10.04
C PHE A 53 -21.66 9.83 9.29
N PHE A 54 -22.15 8.68 8.84
CA PHE A 54 -21.35 7.59 8.26
C PHE A 54 -20.27 8.10 7.29
N LYS A 55 -19.03 8.26 7.75
CA LYS A 55 -17.87 8.51 6.91
C LYS A 55 -17.54 7.20 6.21
N LYS A 56 -18.26 6.89 5.12
CA LYS A 56 -17.82 5.84 4.20
C LYS A 56 -16.37 6.15 3.80
N PRO A 57 -15.53 5.11 3.68
CA PRO A 57 -14.16 5.30 3.25
C PRO A 57 -14.13 5.93 1.85
N ILE A 58 -13.14 6.78 1.61
CA ILE A 58 -12.78 7.17 0.24
C ILE A 58 -12.23 5.91 -0.43
N ASN A 59 -12.89 5.40 -1.47
CA ASN A 59 -12.36 4.30 -2.26
C ASN A 59 -11.73 4.87 -3.54
N ILE A 60 -10.55 4.40 -3.87
CA ILE A 60 -9.79 4.83 -5.03
C ILE A 60 -9.45 3.56 -5.79
N TYR A 61 -9.81 3.50 -7.07
CA TYR A 61 -9.47 2.42 -7.97
C TYR A 61 -8.47 2.96 -8.99
N VAL A 62 -7.35 2.27 -9.13
CA VAL A 62 -6.28 2.62 -10.06
C VAL A 62 -5.96 1.40 -10.88
N SER A 63 -5.98 1.55 -12.21
CA SER A 63 -5.38 0.58 -13.11
C SER A 63 -4.10 1.14 -13.73
N MET A 64 -3.09 0.28 -13.88
CA MET A 64 -1.80 0.63 -14.46
C MET A 64 -1.23 -0.53 -15.28
N ASP A 65 -0.47 -0.25 -16.33
CA ASP A 65 0.28 -1.27 -17.07
C ASP A 65 1.50 -1.78 -16.26
N LYS A 66 2.26 -0.85 -15.69
CA LYS A 66 3.52 -1.14 -14.97
C LYS A 66 3.49 -0.58 -13.58
N ILE A 67 3.85 -1.42 -12.61
CA ILE A 67 3.93 -1.06 -11.20
C ILE A 67 5.31 -1.45 -10.69
N THR A 68 6.09 -0.44 -10.29
CA THR A 68 7.42 -0.64 -9.67
C THR A 68 7.44 -0.19 -8.22
N ASP A 69 6.53 0.71 -7.83
CA ASP A 69 6.53 1.34 -6.52
C ASP A 69 5.08 1.54 -6.03
N LEU A 70 4.81 1.09 -4.80
CA LEU A 70 3.54 1.30 -4.11
C LEU A 70 3.82 1.78 -2.68
N ALA A 71 3.18 2.88 -2.29
CA ALA A 71 3.42 3.51 -0.99
C ALA A 71 2.13 3.97 -0.31
N ILE A 72 2.04 3.75 1.00
CA ILE A 72 0.99 4.29 1.86
C ILE A 72 1.59 4.91 3.13
N ALA A 73 1.12 6.11 3.47
CA ALA A 73 1.50 6.83 4.70
C ALA A 73 0.32 7.04 5.67
N GLY A 74 -0.91 6.72 5.25
CA GLY A 74 -2.12 6.87 6.06
C GLY A 74 -2.48 5.62 6.87
N SER A 75 -3.71 5.61 7.40
CA SER A 75 -4.32 4.45 8.07
C SER A 75 -5.19 3.60 7.13
N GLY A 76 -5.19 3.93 5.84
CA GLY A 76 -5.96 3.28 4.80
C GLY A 76 -5.48 1.87 4.43
N LYS A 77 -6.08 1.31 3.39
CA LYS A 77 -5.67 0.03 2.81
C LYS A 77 -5.15 0.22 1.40
N LEU A 78 -4.15 -0.57 1.01
CA LEU A 78 -3.75 -0.78 -0.37
C LEU A 78 -3.98 -2.26 -0.67
N ILE A 79 -4.83 -2.54 -1.66
CA ILE A 79 -5.26 -3.89 -2.01
C ILE A 79 -5.00 -4.11 -3.50
N GLY A 80 -4.18 -5.10 -3.83
CA GLY A 80 -4.03 -5.59 -5.20
C GLY A 80 -5.26 -6.40 -5.59
N GLN A 81 -5.91 -6.01 -6.69
CA GLN A 81 -7.02 -6.77 -7.29
C GLN A 81 -6.54 -7.87 -8.23
N THR A 82 -5.30 -7.76 -8.70
CA THR A 82 -4.61 -8.74 -9.55
C THR A 82 -3.23 -9.06 -8.96
N GLU A 83 -2.58 -10.12 -9.47
CA GLU A 83 -1.16 -10.34 -9.23
C GLU A 83 -0.37 -9.15 -9.80
N ILE A 84 0.56 -8.62 -9.01
CA ILE A 84 1.48 -7.55 -9.43
C ILE A 84 2.75 -8.20 -9.95
N ASN A 85 2.98 -8.08 -11.25
CA ASN A 85 4.14 -8.61 -11.95
C ASN A 85 5.16 -7.49 -12.24
N SER A 86 6.38 -7.65 -11.73
CA SER A 86 7.43 -6.64 -11.83
C SER A 86 8.84 -7.20 -11.63
N ASP A 87 9.82 -6.80 -12.45
CA ASP A 87 11.22 -7.19 -12.22
C ASP A 87 11.73 -6.69 -10.87
N VAL A 88 11.35 -5.45 -10.50
CA VAL A 88 11.69 -4.83 -9.22
C VAL A 88 10.46 -4.11 -8.66
N LEU A 89 9.98 -4.59 -7.51
CA LEU A 89 8.84 -4.00 -6.80
C LEU A 89 9.28 -3.42 -5.45
N ARG A 90 8.89 -2.18 -5.17
CA ARG A 90 9.11 -1.52 -3.86
C ARG A 90 7.78 -1.24 -3.18
N LEU A 91 7.64 -1.75 -1.96
CA LEU A 91 6.49 -1.55 -1.11
C LEU A 91 6.88 -0.76 0.13
N THR A 92 6.20 0.36 0.37
CA THR A 92 6.46 1.19 1.55
C THR A 92 5.19 1.45 2.35
N ASN A 93 5.20 1.11 3.63
CA ASN A 93 4.18 1.51 4.59
C ASN A 93 4.83 2.29 5.74
N SER A 94 4.62 3.60 5.75
CA SER A 94 5.10 4.49 6.82
C SER A 94 4.00 4.83 7.84
N GLY A 95 2.75 4.41 7.59
CA GLY A 95 1.60 4.68 8.44
C GLY A 95 1.17 3.49 9.30
N SER A 96 -0.11 3.50 9.66
CA SER A 96 -0.77 2.40 10.37
C SER A 96 -1.69 1.59 9.45
N GLY A 97 -1.60 1.85 8.14
CA GLY A 97 -2.43 1.21 7.13
C GLY A 97 -2.07 -0.24 6.86
N LYS A 98 -2.82 -0.85 5.94
CA LYS A 98 -2.63 -2.23 5.52
C LYS A 98 -2.23 -2.29 4.04
N ILE A 99 -1.28 -3.15 3.68
CA ILE A 99 -1.00 -3.55 2.31
C ILE A 99 -1.35 -5.03 2.18
N ASP A 100 -2.16 -5.40 1.19
CA ASP A 100 -2.50 -6.79 0.84
C ASP A 100 -2.21 -6.99 -0.65
N LEU A 101 -1.20 -7.79 -1.00
CA LEU A 101 -0.79 -8.01 -2.39
C LEU A 101 -0.49 -9.48 -2.70
N ASP A 102 -0.82 -9.87 -3.92
CA ASP A 102 -0.30 -11.05 -4.60
C ASP A 102 0.77 -10.58 -5.59
N VAL A 103 1.97 -11.14 -5.54
CA VAL A 103 3.12 -10.62 -6.30
C VAL A 103 3.85 -11.72 -7.03
N LYS A 104 4.36 -11.36 -8.21
CA LYS A 104 5.38 -12.10 -8.95
C LYS A 104 6.52 -11.16 -9.28
N ALA A 105 7.63 -11.29 -8.56
CA ALA A 105 8.74 -10.34 -8.70
C ALA A 105 10.12 -10.99 -8.91
N GLY A 106 11.01 -10.30 -9.61
CA GLY A 106 12.43 -10.64 -9.55
C GLY A 106 12.98 -10.29 -8.17
N GLN A 107 13.01 -9.00 -7.86
CA GLN A 107 13.43 -8.47 -6.56
C GLN A 107 12.29 -7.69 -5.90
N LEU A 108 11.94 -8.07 -4.67
CA LEU A 108 10.96 -7.39 -3.83
C LEU A 108 11.65 -6.64 -2.70
N TYR A 109 11.39 -5.34 -2.59
CA TYR A 109 11.80 -4.51 -1.46
C TYR A 109 10.59 -4.15 -0.61
N THR A 110 10.58 -4.48 0.67
CA THR A 110 9.47 -4.17 1.57
C THR A 110 9.96 -3.33 2.75
N THR A 111 9.40 -2.14 2.94
CA THR A 111 9.71 -1.27 4.08
C THR A 111 8.47 -1.00 4.91
N LEU A 112 8.51 -1.36 6.19
CA LEU A 112 7.49 -1.02 7.19
C LEU A 112 8.13 -0.21 8.31
N SER A 113 7.87 1.09 8.32
CA SER A 113 8.39 2.00 9.36
C SER A 113 7.34 2.39 10.40
N GLY A 114 6.06 2.21 10.09
CA GLY A 114 4.95 2.51 10.99
C GLY A 114 4.46 1.31 11.80
N SER A 115 3.18 1.35 12.19
CA SER A 115 2.52 0.28 12.96
C SER A 115 1.54 -0.55 12.13
N GLY A 116 1.61 -0.39 10.80
CA GLY A 116 0.73 -1.06 9.86
C GLY A 116 0.99 -2.56 9.70
N VAL A 117 0.26 -3.15 8.75
CA VAL A 117 0.41 -4.57 8.38
C VAL A 117 0.68 -4.67 6.89
N ILE A 118 1.64 -5.49 6.49
CA ILE A 118 1.89 -5.84 5.09
C ILE A 118 1.70 -7.34 4.96
N ASN A 119 0.77 -7.77 4.11
CA ASN A 119 0.51 -9.16 3.78
C ASN A 119 0.91 -9.41 2.33
N LEU A 120 1.75 -10.42 2.11
CA LEU A 120 2.30 -10.78 0.81
C LEU A 120 2.11 -12.27 0.57
N LYS A 121 1.71 -12.61 -0.65
CA LYS A 121 1.69 -13.97 -1.19
C LYS A 121 2.22 -13.98 -2.62
N GLY A 122 2.52 -15.16 -3.13
CA GLY A 122 2.97 -15.37 -4.52
C GLY A 122 4.44 -15.78 -4.58
N THR A 123 5.20 -15.19 -5.49
CA THR A 123 6.62 -15.56 -5.73
C THR A 123 7.54 -14.36 -5.86
N ALA A 124 8.75 -14.46 -5.33
CA ALA A 124 9.84 -13.54 -5.67
C ALA A 124 11.18 -14.28 -5.73
N THR A 125 12.11 -13.90 -6.62
CA THR A 125 13.47 -14.48 -6.55
C THR A 125 14.19 -14.00 -5.30
N GLY A 126 14.20 -12.69 -5.05
CA GLY A 126 14.77 -12.09 -3.84
C GLY A 126 13.78 -11.22 -3.08
N HIS A 127 13.82 -11.26 -1.75
CA HIS A 127 13.02 -10.41 -0.87
C HIS A 127 13.89 -9.72 0.18
N ASP A 128 14.09 -8.41 0.02
CA ASP A 128 14.76 -7.58 1.01
C ASP A 128 13.70 -6.81 1.81
N LEU A 129 13.52 -7.19 3.08
CA LEU A 129 12.55 -6.56 3.97
C LEU A 129 13.25 -5.78 5.09
N LYS A 130 12.68 -4.61 5.38
CA LYS A 130 13.08 -3.74 6.48
C LYS A 130 11.86 -3.39 7.32
N LEU A 131 11.91 -3.77 8.60
CA LEU A 131 10.92 -3.40 9.60
C LEU A 131 11.59 -2.54 10.65
N SER A 132 11.28 -1.23 10.69
CA SER A 132 11.78 -0.34 11.75
C SER A 132 10.71 0.18 12.69
N GLY A 133 9.45 -0.20 12.47
CA GLY A 133 8.32 0.18 13.32
C GLY A 133 7.89 -0.93 14.29
N SER A 134 6.63 -0.85 14.72
CA SER A 134 5.97 -1.86 15.58
C SER A 134 4.94 -2.69 14.81
N GLY A 135 4.91 -2.56 13.49
CA GLY A 135 3.97 -3.26 12.62
C GLY A 135 4.31 -4.73 12.39
N ARG A 136 3.57 -5.36 11.46
CA ARG A 136 3.78 -6.76 11.10
C ARG A 136 3.90 -6.93 9.59
N ILE A 137 4.89 -7.71 9.16
CA ILE A 137 5.01 -8.20 7.78
C ILE A 137 4.68 -9.69 7.78
N LYS A 138 3.65 -10.11 7.05
CA LYS A 138 3.26 -11.50 6.87
C LYS A 138 3.50 -11.90 5.42
N ALA A 139 4.49 -12.74 5.20
CA ALA A 139 4.92 -13.23 3.90
C ALA A 139 5.19 -14.75 3.93
N TYR A 140 4.46 -15.48 4.78
CA TYR A 140 4.56 -16.94 4.86
C TYR A 140 4.13 -17.62 3.54
N ASP A 141 3.14 -17.04 2.88
CA ASP A 141 2.62 -17.51 1.58
C ASP A 141 3.38 -16.90 0.38
N LEU A 142 4.52 -16.24 0.62
CA LEU A 142 5.40 -15.70 -0.41
C LEU A 142 6.61 -16.63 -0.55
N THR A 143 6.67 -17.40 -1.63
CA THR A 143 7.81 -18.26 -1.92
C THR A 143 8.98 -17.43 -2.43
N THR A 144 10.16 -17.57 -1.81
CA THR A 144 11.38 -16.88 -2.22
C THR A 144 12.57 -17.81 -2.34
N GLU A 145 13.54 -17.49 -3.21
CA GLU A 145 14.84 -18.19 -3.21
C GLU A 145 15.74 -17.65 -2.10
N LYS A 146 15.68 -16.35 -1.84
CA LYS A 146 16.42 -15.69 -0.77
C LYS A 146 15.62 -14.55 -0.14
N THR A 147 15.52 -14.59 1.18
CA THR A 147 15.00 -13.47 1.97
C THR A 147 16.08 -12.87 2.87
N THR A 148 16.22 -11.55 2.83
CA THR A 148 17.03 -10.77 3.78
C THR A 148 16.11 -9.93 4.65
N ALA A 149 16.14 -10.14 5.96
CA ALA A 149 15.32 -9.43 6.92
C ALA A 149 16.15 -8.55 7.85
N LEU A 150 15.90 -7.23 7.83
CA LEU A 150 16.41 -6.29 8.82
C LEU A 150 15.27 -5.79 9.70
N ILE A 151 15.31 -6.16 10.98
CA ILE A 151 14.32 -5.74 11.97
C ILE A 151 15.01 -4.83 12.99
N ALA A 152 14.61 -3.57 12.98
CA ALA A 152 15.09 -2.51 13.86
C ALA A 152 13.89 -1.83 14.55
N GLY A 153 13.13 -2.60 15.32
CA GLY A 153 11.91 -2.15 15.99
C GLY A 153 11.30 -3.25 16.87
N SER A 154 10.04 -3.10 17.25
CA SER A 154 9.31 -4.06 18.11
C SER A 154 8.26 -4.87 17.36
N GLY A 155 8.28 -4.82 16.03
CA GLY A 155 7.33 -5.54 15.18
C GLY A 155 7.71 -7.01 14.95
N SER A 156 6.92 -7.70 14.13
CA SER A 156 7.14 -9.11 13.77
C SER A 156 7.14 -9.31 12.25
N VAL A 157 7.91 -10.31 11.81
CA VAL A 157 8.01 -10.70 10.41
C VAL A 157 7.86 -12.21 10.32
N ASP A 158 6.94 -12.67 9.50
CA ASP A 158 6.73 -14.10 9.18
C ASP A 158 7.07 -14.31 7.70
N VAL A 159 8.03 -15.20 7.36
CA VAL A 159 8.50 -15.47 5.97
C VAL A 159 8.60 -16.98 5.71
N ASN A 160 8.60 -17.38 4.43
CA ASN A 160 8.81 -18.77 3.96
C ASN A 160 10.29 -19.15 3.96
#